data_AF-A0A7M7Q7E6-F1
#
_entry.id   AF-A0A7M7Q7E6-F1
#
_cell.length_a   1.000
_cell.length_b   1.000
_cell.length_c   1.000
_cell.angle_alpha   90.00
_cell.angle_beta   90.00
_cell.angle_gamma   90.00
#
_symmetry.space_group_name_H-M   'P 1'
#
loop_
_entity.id
_entity.type
_entity.pdbx_description
1 polymer ?
#
loop_
_entity_poly.entity_id
_entity_poly.type
_entity_poly.pdbx_seq_one_letter_code
_entity_poly.pdbx_strand_id
1 'polypeptide(L)'
;MADHDNIYDDEELVSTNPNQRNWRGILIALLVIIAVLALIVTSVALLTPPDEGPRIRGTRVKLSEVLYGELSPLLFNGTWVSNRHICYRDTWGGISLLDAANTSSQSLMPNETFRRLAPAKFSLSPDRKYLLLAQNVKKLFRYSYLAQYIVYDLSTRETIQLTPHPEKETHPYLLLAQWTPRGHGLIMIQDYDIYYRTGPLSNIGYRVTNTSIPGILSNGLPDWLYEEEILHSAEAIWMSKDSHMLLYASFDDSLVKEMRSSWYGDSKSLYPDIRSLRYPKPDTPNPTVTLYIADLADPRNIHTKEVKPPPIIEHICCR
;
A
#
# COMPACT_ATOMS: atom_id res chain seq x y z
N MET A 1 84.39 -17.88 10.69
CA MET A 1 85.75 -17.89 10.13
C MET A 1 85.63 -18.66 8.83
N ALA A 2 85.77 -17.94 7.73
CA ALA A 2 85.59 -18.44 6.38
C ALA A 2 86.64 -19.51 6.05
N ASP A 3 86.33 -20.42 5.15
CA ASP A 3 87.21 -20.62 4.00
C ASP A 3 86.43 -21.15 2.80
N HIS A 4 86.79 -20.54 1.67
CA HIS A 4 86.33 -20.78 0.32
C HIS A 4 87.31 -21.77 -0.35
N ASP A 5 86.95 -22.21 -1.55
CA ASP A 5 87.81 -22.86 -2.58
C ASP A 5 87.55 -24.36 -2.80
N ASN A 6 86.88 -24.71 -3.89
CA ASN A 6 87.57 -24.87 -5.17
C ASN A 6 86.61 -25.32 -6.28
N ILE A 7 86.67 -24.57 -7.37
CA ILE A 7 86.26 -24.94 -8.72
C ILE A 7 87.39 -25.81 -9.29
N TYR A 8 87.08 -26.91 -9.98
CA TYR A 8 87.49 -27.17 -11.37
C TYR A 8 86.98 -28.53 -11.87
N ASP A 9 86.59 -28.49 -13.14
CA ASP A 9 86.03 -29.53 -13.99
C ASP A 9 86.95 -30.74 -14.17
N ASP A 10 86.35 -31.92 -14.23
CA ASP A 10 86.90 -33.08 -14.96
C ASP A 10 85.77 -33.68 -15.83
N GLU A 11 85.73 -33.26 -17.10
CA GLU A 11 85.11 -34.04 -18.17
C GLU A 11 86.05 -35.18 -18.55
N GLU A 12 85.67 -36.43 -18.24
CA GLU A 12 86.12 -37.57 -19.04
C GLU A 12 84.95 -38.47 -19.45
N LEU A 13 84.83 -38.59 -20.77
CA LEU A 13 83.94 -39.42 -21.54
C LEU A 13 84.23 -40.91 -21.27
N VAL A 14 83.18 -41.75 -21.20
CA VAL A 14 82.96 -42.91 -22.10
C VAL A 14 81.83 -43.83 -21.60
N SER A 15 80.95 -44.15 -22.55
CA SER A 15 80.04 -45.29 -22.64
C SER A 15 78.84 -45.37 -21.69
N THR A 16 77.73 -44.85 -22.21
CA THR A 16 76.39 -45.35 -21.99
C THR A 16 76.28 -46.87 -22.21
N ASN A 17 75.86 -47.61 -21.18
CA ASN A 17 74.94 -48.73 -21.36
C ASN A 17 73.76 -48.50 -20.42
N PRO A 18 72.60 -48.06 -20.93
CA PRO A 18 71.49 -47.68 -20.08
C PRO A 18 70.98 -48.92 -19.36
N ASN A 19 71.03 -48.87 -18.03
CA ASN A 19 70.25 -49.72 -17.15
C ASN A 19 68.81 -49.69 -17.69
N GLN A 20 68.36 -50.79 -18.30
CA GLN A 20 67.16 -50.83 -19.14
C GLN A 20 65.94 -50.71 -18.20
N ARG A 21 65.66 -49.47 -17.77
CA ARG A 21 64.54 -49.12 -16.92
C ARG A 21 63.32 -49.71 -17.58
N ASN A 22 62.63 -50.62 -16.91
CA ASN A 22 61.52 -51.37 -17.52
C ASN A 22 60.29 -50.45 -17.61
N TRP A 23 60.35 -49.48 -18.52
CA TRP A 23 59.35 -48.46 -18.77
C TRP A 23 57.98 -49.08 -19.04
N ARG A 24 57.95 -50.28 -19.64
CA ARG A 24 56.72 -51.06 -19.85
C ARG A 24 56.09 -51.48 -18.52
N GLY A 25 56.88 -51.99 -17.58
CA GLY A 25 56.39 -52.35 -16.23
C GLY A 25 55.91 -51.14 -15.43
N ILE A 26 56.64 -50.01 -15.51
CA ILE A 26 56.26 -48.76 -14.83
C ILE A 26 54.96 -48.20 -15.40
N LEU A 27 54.80 -48.23 -16.74
CA LEU A 27 53.58 -47.76 -17.40
C LEU A 27 52.37 -48.61 -16.99
N ILE A 28 52.52 -49.93 -16.96
CA ILE A 28 51.45 -50.85 -16.53
C ILE A 28 51.10 -50.60 -15.06
N ALA A 29 52.09 -50.45 -14.18
CA ALA A 29 51.85 -50.18 -12.76
C ALA A 29 51.10 -48.85 -12.54
N LEU A 30 51.49 -47.78 -13.25
CA LEU A 30 50.79 -46.50 -13.22
C LEU A 30 49.35 -46.62 -13.70
N LEU A 31 49.11 -47.38 -14.77
CA LEU A 31 47.77 -47.58 -15.33
C LEU A 31 46.87 -48.35 -14.34
N VAL A 32 47.41 -49.37 -13.67
CA VAL A 32 46.69 -50.11 -12.62
C VAL A 32 46.37 -49.22 -11.42
N ILE A 33 47.31 -48.39 -10.97
CA ILE A 33 47.07 -47.45 -9.87
C ILE A 33 45.96 -46.46 -10.24
N ILE A 34 46.00 -45.90 -11.45
CA ILE A 34 44.94 -45.01 -11.95
C ILE A 34 43.59 -45.73 -11.99
N ALA A 35 43.56 -46.98 -12.48
CA ALA A 35 42.33 -47.77 -12.52
C ALA A 35 41.76 -48.04 -11.12
N VAL A 36 42.60 -48.38 -10.15
CA VAL A 36 42.18 -48.60 -8.76
C VAL A 36 41.68 -47.31 -8.12
N LEU A 37 42.39 -46.19 -8.32
CA LEU A 37 41.95 -44.88 -7.82
C LEU A 37 40.61 -44.46 -8.43
N ALA A 38 40.42 -44.69 -9.73
CA ALA A 38 39.14 -44.43 -10.40
C ALA A 38 38.01 -45.29 -9.81
N LEU A 39 38.29 -46.56 -9.49
CA LEU A 39 37.35 -47.48 -8.85
C LEU A 39 36.98 -47.03 -7.42
N ILE A 40 37.97 -46.54 -6.66
CA ILE A 40 37.73 -46.01 -5.32
C ILE A 40 36.86 -44.75 -5.40
N VAL A 41 37.16 -43.81 -6.30
CA VAL A 41 36.38 -42.58 -6.47
C VAL A 41 34.95 -42.89 -6.92
N THR A 42 34.77 -43.80 -7.88
CA THR A 42 33.43 -44.21 -8.32
C THR A 42 32.67 -44.95 -7.21
N SER A 43 33.34 -45.81 -6.44
CA SER A 43 32.73 -46.50 -5.29
C SER A 43 32.30 -45.51 -4.20
N VAL A 44 33.15 -44.54 -3.84
CA VAL A 44 32.80 -43.48 -2.88
C VAL A 44 31.64 -42.65 -3.39
N ALA A 45 31.63 -42.25 -4.66
CA ALA A 45 30.54 -41.47 -5.24
C ALA A 45 29.21 -42.24 -5.33
N LEU A 46 29.26 -43.56 -5.54
CA LEU A 46 28.06 -44.40 -5.62
C LEU A 46 27.54 -44.85 -4.26
N LEU A 47 28.42 -45.10 -3.30
CA LEU A 47 28.08 -45.64 -1.98
C LEU A 47 27.93 -44.58 -0.90
N THR A 48 28.41 -43.35 -1.13
CA THR A 48 28.17 -42.21 -0.24
C THR A 48 27.06 -41.38 -0.86
N PRO A 49 25.78 -41.59 -0.48
CA PRO A 49 24.72 -40.68 -0.90
C PRO A 49 25.09 -39.26 -0.43
N PRO A 50 24.83 -38.23 -1.24
CA PRO A 50 25.08 -36.85 -0.83
C PRO A 50 24.32 -36.60 0.48
N ASP A 51 24.94 -35.85 1.41
CA ASP A 51 24.29 -35.43 2.66
C ASP A 51 23.04 -34.61 2.31
N GLU A 52 21.90 -35.28 2.18
CA GLU A 52 20.61 -34.65 2.13
C GLU A 52 20.37 -34.10 3.54
N GLY A 53 20.72 -32.81 3.71
CA GLY A 53 20.51 -32.05 4.93
C GLY A 53 19.07 -32.18 5.48
N PRO A 54 18.77 -31.58 6.64
CA PRO A 54 17.61 -31.93 7.47
C PRO A 54 16.34 -32.11 6.65
N ARG A 55 15.80 -33.34 6.71
CA ARG A 55 14.66 -33.88 5.93
C ARG A 55 13.41 -32.99 6.02
N ILE A 56 13.37 -31.92 5.24
CA ILE A 56 12.14 -31.19 4.96
C ILE A 56 11.56 -31.85 3.71
N ARG A 57 10.50 -32.65 3.90
CA ARG A 57 9.73 -33.20 2.78
C ARG A 57 8.94 -32.06 2.12
N GLY A 58 9.35 -31.67 0.92
CA GLY A 58 8.67 -30.65 0.12
C GLY A 58 9.61 -29.65 -0.53
N THR A 59 9.10 -28.86 -1.46
CA THR A 59 9.82 -27.71 -2.02
C THR A 59 10.01 -26.64 -0.96
N ARG A 60 11.24 -26.12 -0.84
CA ARG A 60 11.53 -25.01 0.08
C ARG A 60 10.93 -23.72 -0.47
N VAL A 61 10.42 -22.87 0.43
CA VAL A 61 9.95 -21.53 0.09
C VAL A 61 11.09 -20.75 -0.55
N LYS A 62 10.84 -20.21 -1.74
CA LYS A 62 11.79 -19.35 -2.44
C LYS A 62 11.49 -17.90 -2.12
N LEU A 63 12.53 -17.07 -2.08
CA LEU A 63 12.37 -15.63 -1.95
C LEU A 63 11.49 -15.06 -3.08
N SER A 64 11.56 -15.62 -4.30
CA SER A 64 10.72 -15.22 -5.42
C SER A 64 9.22 -15.44 -5.15
N GLU A 65 8.85 -16.55 -4.50
CA GLU A 65 7.45 -16.87 -4.18
C GLU A 65 6.86 -15.86 -3.19
N VAL A 66 7.70 -15.31 -2.31
CA VAL A 66 7.32 -14.23 -1.38
C VAL A 66 7.29 -12.88 -2.09
N LEU A 67 8.33 -12.54 -2.87
CA LEU A 67 8.45 -11.24 -3.53
C LEU A 67 7.41 -11.00 -4.62
N TYR A 68 7.05 -12.05 -5.38
CA TYR A 68 6.00 -11.98 -6.40
C TYR A 68 4.60 -12.23 -5.83
N GLY A 69 4.50 -12.46 -4.52
CA GLY A 69 3.23 -12.62 -3.82
C GLY A 69 2.49 -13.90 -4.19
N GLU A 70 3.17 -14.93 -4.71
CA GLU A 70 2.58 -16.24 -5.03
C GLU A 70 2.00 -16.92 -3.78
N LEU A 71 2.54 -16.57 -2.60
CA LEU A 71 2.06 -17.02 -1.29
C LEU A 71 1.08 -16.05 -0.63
N SER A 72 0.63 -15.00 -1.32
CA SER A 72 -0.32 -14.05 -0.76
C SER A 72 -1.71 -14.69 -0.66
N PRO A 73 -2.39 -14.60 0.50
CA PRO A 73 -3.75 -15.12 0.61
C PRO A 73 -4.70 -14.33 -0.29
N LEU A 74 -5.70 -15.01 -0.82
CA LEU A 74 -6.85 -14.35 -1.44
C LEU A 74 -7.65 -13.66 -0.34
N LEU A 75 -7.50 -12.34 -0.24
CA LEU A 75 -8.25 -11.52 0.70
C LEU A 75 -9.70 -11.38 0.21
N PHE A 76 -10.62 -11.27 1.17
CA PHE A 76 -12.02 -10.94 0.87
C PHE A 76 -12.10 -9.58 0.17
N ASN A 77 -12.65 -9.57 -1.05
CA ASN A 77 -12.72 -8.41 -1.94
C ASN A 77 -14.14 -7.78 -1.97
N GLY A 78 -14.97 -8.09 -0.96
CA GLY A 78 -16.33 -7.62 -0.84
C GLY A 78 -16.51 -6.60 0.30
N THR A 79 -17.62 -5.89 0.26
CA THR A 79 -18.06 -4.93 1.28
C THR A 79 -19.55 -5.11 1.53
N TRP A 80 -19.96 -5.11 2.80
CA TRP A 80 -21.37 -5.11 3.15
C TRP A 80 -21.98 -3.75 2.84
N VAL A 81 -23.05 -3.74 2.06
CA VAL A 81 -23.81 -2.51 1.74
C VAL A 81 -25.16 -2.46 2.47
N SER A 82 -25.59 -3.60 3.01
CA SER A 82 -26.73 -3.76 3.91
C SER A 82 -26.59 -5.07 4.66
N ASN A 83 -27.44 -5.35 5.64
CA ASN A 83 -27.43 -6.62 6.38
C ASN A 83 -27.66 -7.88 5.51
N ARG A 84 -28.03 -7.71 4.24
CA ARG A 84 -28.36 -8.80 3.31
C ARG A 84 -27.50 -8.80 2.05
N HIS A 85 -26.81 -7.72 1.72
CA HIS A 85 -26.16 -7.59 0.41
C HIS A 85 -24.67 -7.26 0.54
N ILE A 86 -23.87 -7.93 -0.28
CA ILE A 86 -22.42 -7.75 -0.38
C ILE A 86 -22.10 -7.24 -1.78
N CYS A 87 -21.45 -6.08 -1.87
CA CYS A 87 -20.89 -5.57 -3.13
C CYS A 87 -19.45 -6.06 -3.25
N TYR A 88 -19.12 -6.78 -4.32
CA TYR A 88 -17.84 -7.46 -4.46
C TYR A 88 -17.39 -7.49 -5.92
N ARG A 89 -16.11 -7.82 -6.12
CA ARG A 89 -15.56 -8.08 -7.45
C ARG A 89 -15.77 -9.55 -7.82
N ASP A 90 -16.52 -9.79 -8.89
CA ASP A 90 -16.90 -11.12 -9.32
C ASP A 90 -15.76 -11.87 -10.04
N THR A 91 -15.98 -13.16 -10.28
CA THR A 91 -15.02 -14.06 -10.95
C THR A 91 -14.76 -13.68 -12.42
N TRP A 92 -15.66 -12.93 -13.05
CA TRP A 92 -15.49 -12.42 -14.42
C TRP A 92 -14.73 -11.10 -14.45
N GLY A 93 -14.43 -10.52 -13.29
CA GLY A 93 -13.67 -9.29 -13.12
C GLY A 93 -14.50 -8.01 -13.10
N GLY A 94 -15.83 -8.11 -13.08
CA GLY A 94 -16.77 -7.00 -12.91
C GLY A 94 -17.08 -6.71 -11.43
N ILE A 95 -18.04 -5.82 -11.19
CA ILE A 95 -18.60 -5.55 -9.85
C ILE A 95 -20.02 -6.12 -9.83
N SER A 96 -20.30 -6.91 -8.80
CA SER A 96 -21.60 -7.56 -8.61
C SER A 96 -22.10 -7.38 -7.17
N LEU A 97 -23.42 -7.49 -7.01
CA LEU A 97 -24.12 -7.41 -5.74
C LEU A 97 -24.70 -8.79 -5.41
N LEU A 98 -24.14 -9.44 -4.40
CA LEU A 98 -24.61 -10.73 -3.89
C LEU A 98 -25.69 -10.49 -2.83
N ASP A 99 -26.82 -11.17 -2.96
CA ASP A 99 -27.80 -11.35 -1.91
C ASP A 99 -27.45 -12.58 -1.08
N ALA A 100 -27.05 -12.35 0.18
CA ALA A 100 -26.59 -13.40 1.08
C ALA A 100 -27.72 -14.36 1.52
N ALA A 101 -28.99 -13.97 1.39
CA ALA A 101 -30.11 -14.80 1.83
C ALA A 101 -30.46 -15.93 0.84
N ASN A 102 -30.30 -15.67 -0.46
CA ASN A 102 -30.65 -16.63 -1.52
C ASN A 102 -29.48 -16.95 -2.47
N THR A 103 -28.30 -16.36 -2.24
CA THR A 103 -27.08 -16.51 -3.05
C THR A 103 -27.21 -16.03 -4.50
N SER A 104 -28.25 -15.25 -4.81
CA SER A 104 -28.39 -14.62 -6.12
C SER A 104 -27.43 -13.45 -6.27
N SER A 105 -26.84 -13.30 -7.45
CA SER A 105 -25.90 -12.21 -7.74
C SER A 105 -26.40 -11.37 -8.91
N GLN A 106 -26.40 -10.06 -8.72
CA GLN A 106 -26.75 -9.08 -9.75
C GLN A 106 -25.47 -8.37 -10.23
N SER A 107 -25.22 -8.39 -11.54
CA SER A 107 -24.10 -7.61 -12.10
C SER A 107 -24.43 -6.11 -12.05
N LEU A 108 -23.54 -5.32 -11.43
CA LEU A 108 -23.64 -3.86 -11.34
C LEU A 108 -22.76 -3.17 -12.40
N MET A 109 -21.57 -3.70 -12.64
CA MET A 109 -20.62 -3.17 -13.62
C MET A 109 -19.95 -4.31 -14.40
N PRO A 110 -20.05 -4.34 -15.75
CA PRO A 110 -19.34 -5.30 -16.59
C PRO A 110 -17.82 -5.16 -16.50
N ASN A 111 -17.11 -6.26 -16.79
CA ASN A 111 -15.65 -6.30 -16.70
C ASN A 111 -14.95 -5.33 -17.68
N GLU A 112 -15.57 -5.03 -18.83
CA GLU A 112 -15.00 -4.14 -19.85
C GLU A 112 -14.97 -2.71 -19.32
N THR A 113 -16.05 -2.31 -18.64
CA THR A 113 -16.14 -0.99 -17.99
C THR A 113 -15.18 -0.92 -16.80
N PHE A 114 -15.10 -1.97 -15.98
CA PHE A 114 -14.14 -2.03 -14.88
C PHE A 114 -12.70 -1.90 -15.38
N ARG A 115 -12.31 -2.62 -16.44
CA ARG A 115 -10.96 -2.55 -17.01
C ARG A 115 -10.65 -1.19 -17.62
N ARG A 116 -11.63 -0.59 -18.31
CA ARG A 116 -11.48 0.75 -18.90
C ARG A 116 -11.29 1.83 -17.85
N LEU A 117 -12.08 1.78 -16.78
CA LEU A 117 -12.00 2.76 -15.69
C LEU A 117 -10.87 2.44 -14.70
N ALA A 118 -10.42 1.19 -14.62
CA ALA A 118 -9.36 0.72 -13.74
C ALA A 118 -9.44 1.29 -12.29
N PRO A 119 -10.61 1.20 -11.61
CA PRO A 119 -10.74 1.75 -10.28
C PRO A 119 -9.92 0.96 -9.27
N ALA A 120 -9.22 1.65 -8.39
CA ALA A 120 -8.48 1.04 -7.28
C ALA A 120 -9.40 0.65 -6.13
N LYS A 121 -10.47 1.41 -5.91
CA LYS A 121 -11.51 1.16 -4.90
C LYS A 121 -12.89 1.51 -5.48
N PHE A 122 -13.93 0.86 -4.96
CA PHE A 122 -15.31 1.15 -5.30
C PHE A 122 -16.22 1.11 -4.07
N SER A 123 -17.33 1.83 -4.12
CA SER A 123 -18.36 1.83 -3.08
C SER A 123 -19.74 2.06 -3.69
N LEU A 124 -20.73 1.27 -3.27
CA LEU A 124 -22.12 1.39 -3.75
C LEU A 124 -22.89 2.40 -2.88
N SER A 125 -23.62 3.29 -3.52
CA SER A 125 -24.53 4.22 -2.84
C SER A 125 -25.60 3.48 -2.02
N PRO A 126 -26.03 4.02 -0.86
CA PRO A 126 -27.05 3.38 -0.03
C PRO A 126 -28.36 3.06 -0.75
N ASP A 127 -28.76 3.89 -1.72
CA ASP A 127 -29.95 3.67 -2.54
C ASP A 127 -29.72 2.77 -3.78
N ARG A 128 -28.49 2.28 -3.96
CA ARG A 128 -28.06 1.33 -5.00
C ARG A 128 -28.25 1.83 -6.43
N LYS A 129 -28.20 3.15 -6.64
CA LYS A 129 -28.31 3.76 -7.98
C LYS A 129 -26.95 4.06 -8.61
N TYR A 130 -25.94 4.26 -7.77
CA TYR A 130 -24.62 4.73 -8.18
C TYR A 130 -23.48 3.92 -7.57
N LEU A 131 -22.39 3.76 -8.32
CA LEU A 131 -21.09 3.31 -7.83
C LEU A 131 -20.12 4.51 -7.78
N LEU A 132 -19.45 4.70 -6.65
CA LEU A 132 -18.34 5.63 -6.49
C LEU A 132 -17.05 4.88 -6.75
N LEU A 133 -16.19 5.39 -7.63
CA LEU A 133 -14.97 4.76 -8.10
C LEU A 133 -13.78 5.67 -7.84
N ALA A 134 -12.75 5.17 -7.16
CA ALA A 134 -11.50 5.89 -6.95
C ALA A 134 -10.46 5.50 -8.02
N GLN A 135 -9.92 6.47 -8.73
CA GLN A 135 -8.91 6.32 -9.78
C GLN A 135 -7.66 7.13 -9.45
N ASN A 136 -6.56 6.81 -10.12
CA ASN A 136 -5.29 7.56 -10.03
C ASN A 136 -4.83 7.75 -8.58
N VAL A 137 -4.96 6.69 -7.76
CA VAL A 137 -4.67 6.75 -6.32
C VAL A 137 -3.19 7.06 -6.07
N LYS A 138 -2.94 8.12 -5.31
CA LYS A 138 -1.61 8.53 -4.82
C LYS A 138 -1.60 8.38 -3.31
N LYS A 139 -0.79 7.47 -2.80
CA LYS A 139 -0.66 7.23 -1.36
C LYS A 139 -0.09 8.48 -0.66
N LEU A 140 -0.63 8.82 0.51
CA LEU A 140 -0.10 9.88 1.37
C LEU A 140 0.61 9.25 2.58
N PHE A 141 -0.15 8.81 3.59
CA PHE A 141 0.35 8.08 4.76
C PHE A 141 -0.20 6.64 4.78
N ARG A 142 -0.30 5.96 5.92
CA ARG A 142 -0.71 4.54 6.02
C ARG A 142 -2.12 4.27 5.53
N TYR A 143 -3.07 5.16 5.77
CA TYR A 143 -4.48 5.01 5.40
C TYR A 143 -4.89 6.00 4.32
N SER A 144 -4.46 7.26 4.42
CA SER A 144 -4.83 8.35 3.52
C SER A 144 -4.22 8.22 2.13
N TYR A 145 -4.92 8.80 1.16
CA TYR A 145 -4.54 8.85 -0.24
C TYR A 145 -5.30 9.98 -0.95
N LEU A 146 -4.69 10.51 -2.00
CA LEU A 146 -5.38 11.34 -2.98
C LEU A 146 -5.91 10.47 -4.10
N ALA A 147 -7.12 10.74 -4.60
CA ALA A 147 -7.66 10.06 -5.77
C ALA A 147 -8.55 10.99 -6.58
N GLN A 148 -8.65 10.73 -7.88
CA GLN A 148 -9.70 11.28 -8.71
C GLN A 148 -10.90 10.35 -8.65
N TYR A 149 -12.09 10.88 -8.41
CA TYR A 149 -13.29 10.07 -8.22
C TYR A 149 -14.24 10.20 -9.40
N ILE A 150 -14.85 9.09 -9.78
CA ILE A 150 -15.93 9.04 -10.78
C ILE A 150 -17.14 8.37 -10.15
N VAL A 151 -18.33 8.89 -10.45
CA VAL A 151 -19.60 8.24 -10.15
C VAL A 151 -20.12 7.55 -11.41
N TYR A 152 -20.44 6.27 -11.30
CA TYR A 152 -21.05 5.48 -12.36
C TYR A 152 -22.54 5.28 -12.05
N ASP A 153 -23.41 5.72 -12.96
CA ASP A 153 -24.86 5.54 -12.86
C ASP A 153 -25.23 4.12 -13.34
N LEU A 154 -25.86 3.34 -12.48
CA LEU A 154 -26.22 1.95 -12.77
C LEU A 154 -27.39 1.83 -13.77
N SER A 155 -28.20 2.88 -13.92
CA SER A 155 -29.35 2.92 -14.82
C SER A 155 -28.95 3.35 -16.23
N THR A 156 -28.23 4.48 -16.36
CA THR A 156 -27.84 5.03 -17.67
C THR A 156 -26.50 4.48 -18.17
N ARG A 157 -25.69 3.89 -17.27
CA ARG A 157 -24.30 3.45 -17.53
C ARG A 157 -23.34 4.59 -17.87
N GLU A 158 -23.71 5.82 -17.54
CA GLU A 158 -22.88 7.00 -17.73
C GLU A 158 -21.94 7.21 -16.54
N THR A 159 -20.86 7.94 -16.79
CA THR A 159 -19.85 8.29 -15.79
C THR A 159 -19.80 9.80 -15.58
N ILE A 160 -19.81 10.21 -14.32
CA ILE A 160 -19.77 11.61 -13.89
C ILE A 160 -18.47 11.83 -13.13
N GLN A 161 -17.66 12.80 -13.57
CA GLN A 161 -16.47 13.20 -12.82
C GLN A 161 -16.91 13.88 -11.51
N LEU A 162 -16.43 13.36 -10.38
CA LEU A 162 -16.77 13.92 -9.09
C LEU A 162 -15.92 15.15 -8.80
N THR A 163 -16.58 16.25 -8.48
CA THR A 163 -15.96 17.51 -8.07
C THR A 163 -16.86 18.18 -7.02
N PRO A 164 -16.28 18.89 -6.03
CA PRO A 164 -17.02 19.78 -5.15
C PRO A 164 -17.46 21.07 -5.84
N HIS A 165 -16.87 21.39 -7.00
CA HIS A 165 -17.14 22.59 -7.78
C HIS A 165 -17.74 22.22 -9.15
N PRO A 166 -19.00 21.76 -9.21
CA PRO A 166 -19.65 21.36 -10.47
C PRO A 166 -19.77 22.50 -11.50
N GLU A 167 -19.68 23.76 -11.05
CA GLU A 167 -19.62 24.94 -11.90
C GLU A 167 -18.29 25.09 -12.66
N LYS A 168 -17.27 24.33 -12.27
CA LYS A 168 -15.96 24.30 -12.91
C LYS A 168 -15.79 22.96 -13.62
N GLU A 169 -15.40 22.99 -14.90
CA GLU A 169 -15.05 21.79 -15.67
C GLU A 169 -13.68 21.24 -15.23
N THR A 170 -13.62 20.73 -14.00
CA THR A 170 -12.40 20.24 -13.36
C THR A 170 -12.64 18.87 -12.73
N HIS A 171 -11.64 18.01 -12.82
CA HIS A 171 -11.62 16.70 -12.17
C HIS A 171 -10.49 16.66 -11.13
N PRO A 172 -10.68 17.27 -9.95
CA PRO A 172 -9.61 17.43 -8.97
C PRO A 172 -9.26 16.10 -8.29
N TYR A 173 -8.06 16.06 -7.70
CA TYR A 173 -7.73 15.05 -6.70
C TYR A 173 -8.41 15.41 -5.38
N LEU A 174 -9.09 14.45 -4.78
CA LEU A 174 -9.75 14.58 -3.49
C LEU A 174 -9.02 13.73 -2.46
N LEU A 175 -8.93 14.24 -1.23
CA LEU A 175 -8.39 13.53 -0.07
C LEU A 175 -9.37 12.46 0.42
N LEU A 176 -10.66 12.68 0.21
CA LEU A 176 -11.72 11.77 0.57
C LEU A 176 -12.94 12.00 -0.32
N ALA A 177 -13.63 10.91 -0.67
CA ALA A 177 -15.00 10.98 -1.15
C ALA A 177 -15.77 9.75 -0.65
N GLN A 178 -16.92 9.98 -0.04
CA GLN A 178 -17.79 8.91 0.46
C GLN A 178 -19.26 9.24 0.32
N TRP A 179 -20.09 8.20 0.24
CA TRP A 179 -21.54 8.34 0.28
C TRP A 179 -22.02 8.75 1.67
N THR A 180 -23.04 9.58 1.72
CA THR A 180 -23.83 9.77 2.95
C THR A 180 -24.55 8.46 3.34
N PRO A 181 -24.89 8.21 4.62
CA PRO A 181 -25.50 6.95 5.06
C PRO A 181 -26.87 6.62 4.43
N ARG A 182 -27.59 7.64 3.96
CA ARG A 182 -28.92 7.52 3.33
C ARG A 182 -28.97 8.24 1.99
N GLY A 183 -29.57 7.59 0.99
CA GLY A 183 -29.71 8.15 -0.35
C GLY A 183 -28.44 7.99 -1.18
N HIS A 184 -28.03 9.07 -1.85
CA HIS A 184 -26.83 9.13 -2.69
C HIS A 184 -26.13 10.49 -2.58
N GLY A 185 -26.28 11.19 -1.44
CA GLY A 185 -25.48 12.36 -1.15
C GLY A 185 -24.00 11.99 -1.00
N LEU A 186 -23.10 12.95 -1.19
CA LEU A 186 -21.65 12.76 -1.18
C LEU A 186 -20.98 13.77 -0.25
N ILE A 187 -20.07 13.28 0.59
CA ILE A 187 -19.10 14.10 1.31
C ILE A 187 -17.76 13.96 0.59
N MET A 188 -17.09 15.08 0.40
CA MET A 188 -15.78 15.17 -0.24
C MET A 188 -14.86 16.03 0.61
N ILE A 189 -13.57 15.73 0.61
CA ILE A 189 -12.54 16.59 1.20
C ILE A 189 -11.58 17.02 0.10
N GLN A 190 -11.49 18.33 -0.12
CA GLN A 190 -10.54 18.96 -1.02
C GLN A 190 -9.80 20.06 -0.27
N ASP A 191 -8.48 20.13 -0.41
CA ASP A 191 -7.65 21.15 0.25
C ASP A 191 -7.95 21.27 1.75
N TYR A 192 -8.18 20.11 2.37
CA TYR A 192 -8.52 19.92 3.79
C TYR A 192 -9.80 20.61 4.27
N ASP A 193 -10.65 21.06 3.36
CA ASP A 193 -12.01 21.49 3.65
C ASP A 193 -13.04 20.45 3.21
N ILE A 194 -14.15 20.42 3.94
CA ILE A 194 -15.24 19.49 3.74
C ILE A 194 -16.27 20.12 2.81
N TYR A 195 -16.73 19.34 1.83
CA TYR A 195 -17.76 19.70 0.87
C TYR A 195 -18.86 18.65 0.87
N TYR A 196 -20.09 19.09 0.66
CA TYR A 196 -21.28 18.26 0.59
C TYR A 196 -22.01 18.47 -0.74
N ARG A 197 -22.44 17.38 -1.37
CA ARG A 197 -23.37 17.38 -2.51
C ARG A 197 -24.57 16.51 -2.19
N THR A 198 -25.76 17.02 -2.50
CA THR A 198 -27.02 16.25 -2.34
C THR A 198 -27.10 15.05 -3.30
N GLY A 199 -26.35 15.08 -4.40
CA GLY A 199 -26.17 13.94 -5.29
C GLY A 199 -25.20 14.18 -6.44
N PRO A 200 -24.87 13.13 -7.22
CA PRO A 200 -23.90 13.20 -8.33
C PRO A 200 -24.29 14.14 -9.46
N LEU A 201 -25.60 14.32 -9.68
CA LEU A 201 -26.17 15.20 -10.71
C LEU A 201 -26.46 16.62 -10.19
N SER A 202 -26.20 16.91 -8.91
CA SER A 202 -26.43 18.26 -8.36
C SER A 202 -25.46 19.26 -8.98
N ASN A 203 -25.97 20.35 -9.54
CA ASN A 203 -25.15 21.44 -10.08
C ASN A 203 -24.57 22.38 -9.00
N ILE A 204 -24.74 22.04 -7.72
CA ILE A 204 -24.25 22.82 -6.59
C ILE A 204 -23.50 21.88 -5.64
N GLY A 205 -22.29 22.28 -5.27
CA GLY A 205 -21.55 21.76 -4.12
C GLY A 205 -21.55 22.78 -2.98
N TYR A 206 -21.85 22.32 -1.78
CA TYR A 206 -21.94 23.13 -0.57
C TYR A 206 -20.65 22.97 0.22
N ARG A 207 -19.93 24.07 0.45
CA ARG A 207 -18.73 24.07 1.29
C ARG A 207 -19.16 24.09 2.76
N VAL A 208 -18.78 23.07 3.51
CA VAL A 208 -19.13 22.88 4.93
C VAL A 208 -18.15 23.63 5.83
N THR A 209 -16.86 23.60 5.48
CA THR A 209 -15.79 24.28 6.23
C THR A 209 -15.01 25.22 5.31
N ASN A 210 -14.51 26.31 5.87
CA ASN A 210 -13.72 27.32 5.15
C ASN A 210 -12.49 27.81 5.94
N THR A 211 -12.10 27.06 6.96
CA THR A 211 -11.04 27.43 7.91
C THR A 211 -9.73 26.72 7.62
N SER A 212 -9.70 25.75 6.69
CA SER A 212 -8.51 24.93 6.46
C SER A 212 -7.31 25.77 6.02
N ILE A 213 -6.14 25.33 6.48
CA ILE A 213 -4.85 25.86 6.06
C ILE A 213 -3.99 24.66 5.70
N PRO A 214 -3.70 24.39 4.42
CA PRO A 214 -2.96 23.21 4.01
C PRO A 214 -1.66 23.00 4.79
N GLY A 215 -1.52 21.83 5.43
CA GLY A 215 -0.36 21.48 6.26
C GLY A 215 -0.32 22.11 7.65
N ILE A 216 -1.38 22.79 8.08
CA ILE A 216 -1.51 23.40 9.42
C ILE A 216 -2.85 23.08 10.06
N LEU A 217 -3.96 23.33 9.36
CA LEU A 217 -5.31 23.09 9.88
C LEU A 217 -6.10 22.25 8.89
N SER A 218 -6.54 21.07 9.32
CA SER A 218 -7.36 20.17 8.52
C SER A 218 -8.73 19.90 9.14
N ASN A 219 -9.75 19.79 8.29
CA ASN A 219 -11.12 19.46 8.71
C ASN A 219 -11.53 18.10 8.13
N GLY A 220 -11.91 17.17 9.01
CA GLY A 220 -12.43 15.86 8.64
C GLY A 220 -11.39 14.84 8.15
N LEU A 221 -10.13 15.25 8.02
CA LEU A 221 -8.99 14.41 7.70
C LEU A 221 -7.96 14.54 8.83
N PRO A 222 -7.53 13.43 9.46
CA PRO A 222 -6.52 13.49 10.51
C PRO A 222 -5.17 14.00 10.02
N ASP A 223 -4.42 14.62 10.93
CA ASP A 223 -3.00 14.86 10.75
C ASP A 223 -2.21 13.54 10.82
N TRP A 224 -0.89 13.61 10.68
CA TRP A 224 -0.05 12.41 10.73
C TRP A 224 -0.16 11.67 12.07
N LEU A 225 -0.16 12.39 13.20
CA LEU A 225 -0.21 11.76 14.52
C LEU A 225 -1.54 11.01 14.70
N TYR A 226 -2.67 11.66 14.41
CA TYR A 226 -3.96 11.01 14.57
C TYR A 226 -4.21 9.91 13.54
N GLU A 227 -3.68 10.02 12.33
CA GLU A 227 -3.81 8.95 11.34
C GLU A 227 -3.04 7.69 11.77
N GLU A 228 -1.78 7.85 12.19
CA GLU A 228 -0.88 6.72 12.41
C GLU A 228 -0.98 6.13 13.81
N GLU A 229 -1.15 6.95 14.85
CA GLU A 229 -0.95 6.53 16.24
C GLU A 229 -2.24 6.54 17.09
N ILE A 230 -3.27 7.32 16.70
CA ILE A 230 -4.49 7.47 17.54
C ILE A 230 -5.74 6.84 16.89
N LEU A 231 -6.10 7.24 15.67
CA LEU A 231 -7.33 6.79 15.01
C LEU A 231 -7.12 5.57 14.11
N HIS A 232 -5.91 5.36 13.60
CA HIS A 232 -5.62 4.32 12.61
C HIS A 232 -6.58 4.35 11.41
N SER A 233 -6.90 5.57 10.94
CA SER A 233 -7.91 5.83 9.92
C SER A 233 -7.52 7.04 9.08
N ALA A 234 -7.90 7.04 7.80
CA ALA A 234 -7.77 8.20 6.91
C ALA A 234 -8.89 9.23 7.11
N GLU A 235 -9.91 8.90 7.90
CA GLU A 235 -11.16 9.63 7.98
C GLU A 235 -11.43 10.02 9.44
N ALA A 236 -11.79 11.28 9.65
CA ALA A 236 -12.22 11.81 10.93
C ALA A 236 -13.57 12.55 10.77
N ILE A 237 -14.48 11.90 10.05
CA ILE A 237 -15.85 12.34 9.80
C ILE A 237 -16.85 11.22 10.11
N TRP A 238 -17.97 11.58 10.72
CA TRP A 238 -19.02 10.65 11.13
C TRP A 238 -20.38 11.28 10.88
N MET A 239 -21.22 10.58 10.13
CA MET A 239 -22.56 11.07 9.78
C MET A 239 -23.66 10.40 10.60
N SER A 240 -24.71 11.15 10.90
CA SER A 240 -25.95 10.58 11.44
C SER A 240 -26.61 9.65 10.42
N LYS A 241 -27.38 8.68 10.91
CA LYS A 241 -28.04 7.66 10.05
C LYS A 241 -29.04 8.25 9.04
N ASP A 242 -29.58 9.43 9.33
CA ASP A 242 -30.50 10.18 8.47
C ASP A 242 -29.77 11.12 7.49
N SER A 243 -28.44 11.19 7.54
CA SER A 243 -27.59 12.08 6.74
C SER A 243 -27.74 13.58 7.02
N HIS A 244 -28.44 13.98 8.09
CA HIS A 244 -28.67 15.41 8.39
C HIS A 244 -27.58 16.05 9.25
N MET A 245 -26.81 15.28 10.01
CA MET A 245 -25.75 15.80 10.86
C MET A 245 -24.41 15.18 10.47
N LEU A 246 -23.38 16.02 10.41
CA LEU A 246 -22.00 15.61 10.19
C LEU A 246 -21.15 16.04 11.38
N LEU A 247 -20.66 15.07 12.15
CA LEU A 247 -19.59 15.27 13.11
C LEU A 247 -18.25 15.18 12.37
N TYR A 248 -17.35 16.12 12.61
CA TYR A 248 -15.98 16.07 12.10
C TYR A 248 -14.98 16.57 13.14
N ALA A 249 -13.76 16.05 13.09
CA ALA A 249 -12.64 16.59 13.86
C ALA A 249 -11.86 17.61 13.02
N SER A 250 -11.43 18.68 13.67
CA SER A 250 -10.49 19.66 13.14
C SER A 250 -9.16 19.52 13.88
N PHE A 251 -8.07 19.40 13.15
CA PHE A 251 -6.72 19.20 13.67
C PHE A 251 -5.90 20.45 13.37
N ASP A 252 -5.43 21.13 14.42
CA ASP A 252 -4.58 22.31 14.33
C ASP A 252 -3.16 21.96 14.77
N ASP A 253 -2.27 21.85 13.79
CA ASP A 253 -0.85 21.58 13.93
C ASP A 253 0.00 22.86 14.03
N SER A 254 -0.59 24.05 14.20
CA SER A 254 0.14 25.33 14.20
C SER A 254 1.32 25.36 15.18
N LEU A 255 1.17 24.74 16.35
CA LEU A 255 2.20 24.62 17.39
C LEU A 255 3.10 23.38 17.24
N VAL A 256 2.75 22.45 16.36
CA VAL A 256 3.52 21.22 16.10
C VAL A 256 4.73 21.56 15.23
N LYS A 257 5.91 21.09 15.63
CA LYS A 257 7.16 21.35 14.91
C LYS A 257 7.24 20.54 13.61
N GLU A 258 7.90 21.12 12.61
CA GLU A 258 8.20 20.42 11.36
C GLU A 258 9.45 19.54 11.50
N MET A 259 9.32 18.28 11.13
CA MET A 259 10.43 17.42 10.75
C MET A 259 10.70 17.60 9.26
N ARG A 260 11.95 17.88 8.90
CA ARG A 260 12.40 18.03 7.51
C ARG A 260 13.28 16.86 7.12
N SER A 261 13.10 16.34 5.92
CA SER A 261 13.87 15.22 5.40
C SER A 261 14.19 15.41 3.92
N SER A 262 15.40 15.03 3.54
CA SER A 262 15.85 15.06 2.15
C SER A 262 15.10 13.98 1.35
N TRP A 263 14.55 14.39 0.22
CA TRP A 263 13.87 13.54 -0.75
C TRP A 263 14.69 13.55 -2.04
N TYR A 264 15.34 12.42 -2.34
CA TYR A 264 16.27 12.32 -3.48
C TYR A 264 15.57 12.13 -4.83
N GLY A 265 14.24 11.97 -4.85
CA GLY A 265 13.48 11.87 -6.09
C GLY A 265 13.69 10.56 -6.86
N ASP A 266 13.38 10.62 -8.14
CA ASP A 266 13.62 9.55 -9.11
C ASP A 266 14.91 9.81 -9.91
N SER A 267 15.25 8.91 -10.85
CA SER A 267 16.45 9.03 -11.68
C SER A 267 16.48 10.28 -12.58
N LYS A 268 15.37 11.03 -12.68
CA LYS A 268 15.25 12.27 -13.47
C LYS A 268 15.41 13.52 -12.60
N SER A 269 15.40 13.37 -11.28
CA SER A 269 15.52 14.48 -10.34
C SER A 269 16.97 14.97 -10.33
N LEU A 270 17.19 16.19 -10.83
CA LEU A 270 18.53 16.78 -10.94
C LEU A 270 19.13 17.15 -9.58
N TYR A 271 18.29 17.50 -8.61
CA TYR A 271 18.68 17.85 -7.26
C TYR A 271 17.68 17.28 -6.23
N PRO A 272 18.11 16.97 -5.00
CA PRO A 272 17.21 16.56 -3.94
C PRO A 272 16.29 17.70 -3.51
N ASP A 273 15.05 17.35 -3.14
CA ASP A 273 14.09 18.25 -2.52
C ASP A 273 14.10 18.07 -0.99
N ILE A 274 13.61 19.07 -0.25
CA ILE A 274 13.32 18.92 1.18
C ILE A 274 11.81 18.77 1.35
N ARG A 275 11.38 17.68 1.96
CA ARG A 275 9.98 17.50 2.38
C ARG A 275 9.86 17.82 3.87
N SER A 276 8.80 18.52 4.25
CA SER A 276 8.45 18.79 5.64
C SER A 276 7.18 18.04 6.05
N LEU A 277 7.14 17.63 7.31
CA LEU A 277 5.99 17.00 7.95
C LEU A 277 5.88 17.56 9.36
N ARG A 278 4.70 18.00 9.78
CA ARG A 278 4.47 18.34 11.20
C ARG A 278 4.41 17.05 12.00
N TYR A 279 5.36 16.88 12.92
CA TYR A 279 5.60 15.64 13.62
C TYR A 279 5.96 15.95 15.08
N PRO A 280 5.06 15.68 16.04
CA PRO A 280 5.33 15.92 17.45
C PRO A 280 6.25 14.82 17.98
N LYS A 281 7.44 15.23 18.44
CA LYS A 281 8.37 14.36 19.18
C LYS A 281 8.01 14.34 20.67
N PRO A 282 8.54 13.37 21.46
CA PRO A 282 8.43 13.42 22.91
C PRO A 282 8.79 14.80 23.47
N ASP A 283 8.03 15.26 24.46
CA ASP A 283 8.18 16.56 25.12
C ASP A 283 8.00 17.78 24.19
N THR A 284 7.22 17.65 23.11
CA THR A 284 6.83 18.77 22.24
C THR A 284 5.30 18.90 22.10
N PRO A 285 4.76 20.06 21.71
CA PRO A 285 3.32 20.25 21.57
C PRO A 285 2.69 19.29 20.56
N ASN A 286 1.56 18.69 20.94
CA ASN A 286 0.70 17.90 20.06
C ASN A 286 -0.28 18.80 19.27
N PRO A 287 -0.88 18.28 18.19
CA PRO A 287 -2.03 18.93 17.54
C PRO A 287 -3.14 19.27 18.54
N THR A 288 -3.71 20.46 18.40
CA THR A 288 -4.95 20.80 19.09
C THR A 288 -6.12 20.24 18.28
N VAL A 289 -6.97 19.43 18.91
CA VAL A 289 -8.09 18.78 18.24
C VAL A 289 -9.41 19.31 18.78
N THR A 290 -10.28 19.71 17.86
CA THR A 290 -11.61 20.24 18.18
C THR A 290 -12.66 19.46 17.38
N LEU A 291 -13.76 19.08 18.02
CA LEU A 291 -14.88 18.42 17.37
C LEU A 291 -15.96 19.43 17.00
N TYR A 292 -16.54 19.29 15.81
CA TYR A 292 -17.61 20.13 15.30
C TYR A 292 -18.76 19.29 14.76
N ILE A 293 -19.98 19.77 14.94
CA ILE A 293 -21.18 19.23 14.27
C ILE A 293 -21.66 20.26 13.25
N ALA A 294 -21.88 19.82 12.01
CA ALA A 294 -22.52 20.58 10.95
C ALA A 294 -23.93 20.05 10.69
N ASP A 295 -24.91 20.96 10.60
CA ASP A 295 -26.27 20.66 10.16
C ASP A 295 -26.36 20.75 8.63
N LEU A 296 -26.67 19.63 7.99
CA LEU A 296 -26.80 19.47 6.54
C LEU A 296 -28.28 19.36 6.09
N ALA A 297 -29.25 19.53 6.99
CA ALA A 297 -30.67 19.43 6.67
C ALA A 297 -31.12 20.52 5.68
N ASP A 298 -30.61 21.75 5.85
CA ASP A 298 -30.68 22.82 4.85
C ASP A 298 -29.28 23.09 4.28
N PRO A 299 -28.93 22.49 3.13
CA PRO A 299 -27.59 22.63 2.55
C PRO A 299 -27.24 24.07 2.19
N ARG A 300 -28.23 24.96 2.02
CA ARG A 300 -27.99 26.37 1.71
C ARG A 300 -27.59 27.19 2.95
N ASN A 301 -27.89 26.69 4.14
CA ASN A 301 -27.64 27.35 5.42
C ASN A 301 -26.96 26.37 6.39
N ILE A 302 -25.80 25.86 6.01
CA ILE A 302 -25.02 24.94 6.84
C ILE A 302 -24.43 25.71 8.02
N HIS A 303 -24.83 25.33 9.23
CA HIS A 303 -24.28 25.86 10.47
C HIS A 303 -23.39 24.82 11.14
N THR A 304 -22.19 25.24 11.55
CA THR A 304 -21.28 24.41 12.34
C THR A 304 -21.23 24.88 13.79
N LYS A 305 -21.13 23.94 14.71
CA LYS A 305 -21.03 24.19 16.15
C LYS A 305 -19.96 23.32 16.77
N GLU A 306 -19.11 23.93 17.57
CA GLU A 306 -18.13 23.21 18.39
C GLU A 306 -18.82 22.33 19.43
N VAL A 307 -18.36 21.09 19.53
CA VAL A 307 -18.83 20.11 20.50
C VAL A 307 -18.05 20.29 21.80
N LYS A 308 -18.78 20.61 22.87
CA LYS A 308 -18.18 20.68 24.21
C LYS A 308 -18.15 19.30 24.86
N PRO A 309 -17.07 18.97 25.60
CA PRO A 309 -17.04 17.73 26.36
C PRO A 309 -18.20 17.71 27.37
N PRO A 310 -18.77 16.55 27.68
CA PRO A 310 -19.71 16.42 28.78
C PRO A 310 -19.06 16.87 30.09
N PRO A 311 -19.80 17.49 31.03
CA PRO A 311 -19.22 18.01 32.28
C PRO A 311 -18.44 16.96 33.10
N ILE A 312 -18.79 15.67 32.95
CA ILE A 312 -18.11 14.56 33.64
C ILE A 312 -16.68 14.31 33.15
N ILE A 313 -16.35 14.70 31.91
CA ILE A 313 -15.01 14.50 31.30
C ILE A 313 -14.19 15.80 31.36
N GLU A 314 -14.84 16.96 31.47
CA GLU A 314 -14.20 18.28 31.45
C GLU A 314 -13.09 18.43 32.51
N HIS A 315 -13.18 17.73 33.64
CA HIS A 315 -12.19 17.79 34.72
C HIS A 315 -11.16 16.65 34.73
N ILE A 316 -11.26 15.67 33.82
CA ILE A 316 -10.41 14.46 33.84
C ILE A 316 -9.11 14.65 33.04
N CYS A 317 -9.10 15.51 32.02
CA CYS A 317 -7.96 15.64 31.09
C CYS A 317 -6.87 16.66 31.48
N CYS A 318 -6.95 17.30 32.65
CA CYS A 318 -5.99 18.35 33.07
C CYS A 318 -5.15 17.97 34.30
N ARG A 319 -4.61 16.74 34.35
CA ARG A 319 -3.53 16.38 35.28
C ARG A 319 -2.35 15.80 34.54
#